data_AF-A0A1G8L3Z4-F1
#
_entry.id   AF-A0A1G8L3Z4-F1
#
_cell.length_a   1.000
_cell.length_b   1.000
_cell.length_c   1.000
_cell.angle_alpha   90.00
_cell.angle_beta   90.00
_cell.angle_gamma   90.00
#
_symmetry.space_group_name_H-M   'P 1'
#
loop_
_entity.id
_entity.type
_entity.pdbx_description
1 polymer ?
#
loop_
_entity_poly.entity_id
_entity_poly.type
_entity_poly.pdbx_seq_one_letter_code
_entity_poly.pdbx_strand_id
1 'polypeptide(L)'
;MAADNRKDVSLTHGVVTKIKPAGLGTRVCIDCADLLTPTEGVLVGNTGYGYMLVLSENRSTDTYPPRPFRINAGGLHQYLFQDDQTVYLSELRGGNSLYIYNGSEQKEVPVGRVKMEKRELVRVELETEGTHISATLQYADSVSLLNKNHEVVSVKDLKEGDKIFCCIDEPGRHLGKKINEEINEY
;
A
#
# COMPACT_ATOMS: atom_id res chain seq x y z
N MET A 1 9.24 -29.37 11.65
CA MET A 1 8.14 -28.52 11.17
C MET A 1 7.78 -27.59 12.31
N ALA A 2 8.30 -26.37 12.30
CA ALA A 2 7.96 -25.38 13.32
C ALA A 2 6.54 -24.90 13.04
N ALA A 3 5.68 -24.90 14.06
CA ALA A 3 4.39 -24.26 13.98
C ALA A 3 4.61 -22.79 13.69
N ASP A 4 4.11 -22.37 12.54
CA ASP A 4 4.22 -21.04 12.00
C ASP A 4 3.30 -20.12 12.79
N ASN A 5 3.84 -19.51 13.84
CA ASN A 5 3.12 -18.64 14.76
C ASN A 5 3.01 -17.21 14.16
N ARG A 6 2.73 -17.12 12.85
CA ARG A 6 2.52 -15.85 12.15
C ARG A 6 1.28 -15.18 12.73
N LYS A 7 1.43 -13.95 13.21
CA LYS A 7 0.27 -13.12 13.56
C LYS A 7 -0.42 -12.75 12.24
N ASP A 8 -1.67 -13.14 12.10
CA ASP A 8 -2.49 -12.67 10.98
C ASP A 8 -2.55 -11.14 11.03
N VAL A 9 -2.24 -10.50 9.90
CA VAL A 9 -2.38 -9.05 9.74
C VAL A 9 -3.86 -8.70 9.88
N SER A 10 -4.19 -7.88 10.88
CA SER A 10 -5.56 -7.48 11.16
C SER A 10 -6.03 -6.42 10.16
N LEU A 11 -6.48 -6.87 8.99
CA LEU A 11 -7.09 -6.00 7.99
C LEU A 11 -8.50 -5.57 8.41
N THR A 12 -8.80 -4.29 8.23
CA THR A 12 -10.10 -3.66 8.50
C THR A 12 -10.47 -2.73 7.34
N HIS A 13 -11.49 -1.89 7.51
CA HIS A 13 -11.95 -0.96 6.48
C HIS A 13 -12.03 0.47 7.01
N GLY A 14 -11.36 1.39 6.32
CA GLY A 14 -11.44 2.82 6.59
C GLY A 14 -12.36 3.54 5.61
N VAL A 15 -13.05 4.57 6.10
CA VAL A 15 -13.88 5.46 5.28
C VAL A 15 -12.99 6.55 4.71
N VAL A 16 -13.00 6.73 3.39
CA VAL A 16 -12.34 7.84 2.72
C VAL A 16 -12.96 9.15 3.18
N THR A 17 -12.18 9.97 3.86
CA THR A 17 -12.63 11.27 4.36
C THR A 17 -12.14 12.42 3.51
N LYS A 18 -11.07 12.22 2.74
CA LYS A 18 -10.52 13.27 1.88
C LYS A 18 -9.69 12.71 0.74
N ILE A 19 -9.81 13.36 -0.41
CA ILE A 19 -8.96 13.12 -1.58
C ILE A 19 -8.44 14.48 -2.08
N LYS A 20 -7.13 14.71 -2.02
CA LYS A 20 -6.53 16.00 -2.35
C LYS A 20 -5.36 15.86 -3.32
N PRO A 21 -5.30 16.63 -4.43
CA PRO A 21 -4.11 16.69 -5.26
C PRO A 21 -2.87 17.05 -4.44
N ALA A 22 -1.79 16.28 -4.61
CA ALA A 22 -0.49 16.51 -3.99
C ALA A 22 0.55 17.07 -4.96
N GLY A 23 0.22 17.12 -6.27
CA GLY A 23 1.06 17.65 -7.33
C GLY A 23 2.14 16.67 -7.80
N LEU A 24 3.12 17.18 -8.54
CA LEU A 24 4.19 16.39 -9.13
C LEU A 24 5.19 15.90 -8.06
N GLY A 25 5.27 14.59 -7.87
CA GLY A 25 6.15 13.96 -6.89
C GLY A 25 6.82 12.69 -7.40
N THR A 26 7.82 12.18 -6.67
CA THR A 26 8.46 10.91 -7.02
C THR A 26 7.64 9.75 -6.44
N ARG A 27 7.16 8.87 -7.32
CA ARG A 27 6.50 7.62 -6.93
C ARG A 27 7.47 6.44 -6.98
N VAL A 28 7.11 5.36 -6.30
CA VAL A 28 7.78 4.06 -6.34
C VAL A 28 6.84 3.03 -6.97
N CYS A 29 7.35 2.32 -7.98
CA CYS A 29 6.69 1.15 -8.58
C CYS A 29 7.53 -0.08 -8.27
N ILE A 30 6.88 -1.16 -7.90
CA ILE A 30 7.50 -2.43 -7.56
C ILE A 30 7.12 -3.43 -8.65
N ASP A 31 8.12 -4.00 -9.32
CA ASP A 31 7.95 -5.11 -10.24
C ASP A 31 8.40 -6.39 -9.54
N CYS A 32 7.45 -7.29 -9.28
CA CYS A 32 7.72 -8.61 -8.72
C CYS A 32 8.25 -9.55 -9.81
N ALA A 33 9.01 -10.56 -9.40
CA ALA A 33 9.40 -11.66 -10.27
C ALA A 33 8.40 -12.83 -10.19
N ASP A 34 7.11 -12.50 -10.04
CA ASP A 34 5.98 -13.43 -10.02
C ASP A 34 4.70 -12.72 -10.50
N LEU A 35 3.64 -13.49 -10.77
CA LEU A 35 2.32 -12.98 -11.11
C LEU A 35 1.48 -12.80 -9.85
N LEU A 36 0.87 -11.63 -9.73
CA LEU A 36 -0.07 -11.32 -8.67
C LEU A 36 -1.49 -11.52 -9.19
N THR A 37 -2.38 -11.89 -8.28
CA THR A 37 -3.82 -11.92 -8.57
C THR A 37 -4.38 -10.49 -8.63
N PRO A 38 -5.61 -10.31 -9.14
CA PRO A 38 -6.23 -9.00 -9.18
C PRO A 38 -6.38 -8.34 -7.80
N THR A 39 -6.58 -9.11 -6.73
CA THR A 39 -6.77 -8.56 -5.37
C THR A 39 -5.48 -8.52 -4.55
N GLU A 40 -4.37 -9.02 -5.08
CA GLU A 40 -3.08 -8.96 -4.42
C GLU A 40 -2.39 -7.60 -4.58
N GLY A 41 -1.85 -7.09 -3.48
CA GLY A 41 -1.26 -5.77 -3.38
C GLY A 41 -0.33 -5.60 -2.19
N VAL A 42 0.06 -4.36 -1.91
CA VAL A 42 0.90 -3.98 -0.76
C VAL A 42 0.16 -3.03 0.17
N LEU A 43 0.55 -3.04 1.43
CA LEU A 43 0.08 -2.10 2.44
C LEU A 43 1.07 -0.92 2.54
N VAL A 44 0.59 0.29 2.23
CA VAL A 44 1.43 1.51 2.27
C VAL A 44 0.75 2.66 3.02
N GLY A 45 1.54 3.50 3.66
CA GLY A 45 1.05 4.62 4.47
C GLY A 45 2.08 5.74 4.56
N ASN A 46 1.63 6.97 4.75
CA ASN A 46 2.51 8.12 4.95
C ASN A 46 3.16 8.13 6.35
N THR A 47 2.53 7.45 7.32
CA THR A 47 2.92 7.43 8.74
C THR A 47 2.81 6.00 9.29
N GLY A 48 3.37 5.77 10.48
CA GLY A 48 3.29 4.47 11.18
C GLY A 48 1.93 4.15 11.80
N TYR A 49 0.93 5.03 11.68
CA TYR A 49 -0.41 4.83 12.24
C TYR A 49 -1.28 3.86 11.42
N GLY A 50 -0.90 3.58 10.17
CA GLY A 50 -1.59 2.60 9.36
C GLY A 50 -1.35 2.73 7.87
N TYR A 51 -1.92 1.78 7.14
CA TYR A 51 -1.60 1.51 5.75
C TYR A 51 -2.86 1.22 4.92
N MET A 52 -2.85 1.56 3.64
CA MET A 52 -3.90 1.23 2.67
C MET A 52 -3.45 0.12 1.74
N LEU A 53 -4.38 -0.76 1.35
CA LEU A 53 -4.10 -1.85 0.42
C LEU A 53 -4.12 -1.36 -1.04
N VAL A 54 -2.92 -1.23 -1.64
CA VAL A 54 -2.72 -0.83 -3.04
C VAL A 54 -2.44 -2.05 -3.90
N LEU A 55 -3.30 -2.27 -4.90
CA LEU A 55 -3.36 -3.49 -5.70
C LEU A 55 -2.40 -3.50 -6.89
N SER A 56 -2.13 -4.70 -7.39
CA SER A 56 -1.39 -4.91 -8.63
C SER A 56 -2.10 -4.32 -9.86
N GLU A 57 -1.31 -3.92 -10.86
CA GLU A 57 -1.74 -3.37 -12.15
C GLU A 57 -2.30 -4.48 -13.08
N ASN A 58 -3.24 -5.25 -12.56
CA ASN A 58 -3.79 -6.44 -13.21
C ASN A 58 -4.84 -6.16 -14.29
N ARG A 59 -5.16 -4.88 -14.56
CA ARG A 59 -6.27 -4.49 -15.43
C ARG A 59 -5.74 -3.85 -16.70
N SER A 60 -6.37 -4.20 -17.81
CA SER A 60 -6.26 -3.41 -19.03
C SER A 60 -6.89 -2.05 -18.77
N THR A 61 -6.23 -1.00 -19.22
CA THR A 61 -6.84 0.32 -19.36
C THR A 61 -6.93 0.67 -20.84
N ASP A 62 -7.59 1.78 -21.16
CA ASP A 62 -7.65 2.27 -22.54
C ASP A 62 -6.26 2.61 -23.10
N THR A 63 -5.25 2.74 -22.24
CA THR A 63 -3.92 3.25 -22.60
C THR A 63 -2.80 2.21 -22.51
N TYR A 64 -2.95 1.10 -21.78
CA TYR A 64 -1.93 0.05 -21.72
C TYR A 64 -2.48 -1.33 -21.29
N PRO A 65 -1.82 -2.43 -21.68
CA PRO A 65 -2.16 -3.78 -21.24
C PRO A 65 -1.81 -4.00 -19.75
N PRO A 66 -2.45 -4.99 -19.09
CA PRO A 66 -2.21 -5.30 -17.69
C PRO A 66 -0.76 -5.74 -17.47
N ARG A 67 -0.22 -5.39 -16.31
CA ARG A 67 1.07 -5.82 -15.81
C ARG A 67 0.85 -6.48 -14.45
N PRO A 68 0.40 -7.75 -14.43
CA PRO A 68 0.01 -8.46 -13.21
C PRO A 68 1.19 -8.68 -12.24
N PHE A 69 2.41 -8.35 -12.60
CA PHE A 69 3.60 -8.39 -11.74
C PHE A 69 3.92 -7.04 -11.09
N ARG A 70 3.24 -5.95 -11.49
CA ARG A 70 3.58 -4.57 -11.11
C ARG A 70 2.61 -4.03 -10.06
N ILE A 71 3.14 -3.29 -9.10
CA ILE A 71 2.36 -2.48 -8.16
C ILE A 71 2.88 -1.04 -8.18
N ASN A 72 1.96 -0.09 -8.33
CA ASN A 72 2.25 1.34 -8.30
C ASN A 72 2.08 1.85 -6.85
N ALA A 73 3.05 1.51 -6.00
CA ALA A 73 2.92 1.52 -4.54
C ALA A 73 2.62 2.90 -3.92
N GLY A 74 3.16 4.00 -4.45
CA GLY A 74 2.85 5.33 -3.91
C GLY A 74 4.07 6.26 -3.87
N GLY A 75 4.01 7.29 -3.02
CA GLY A 75 5.06 8.29 -2.86
C GLY A 75 6.34 7.71 -2.23
N LEU A 76 7.50 8.20 -2.67
CA LEU A 76 8.81 7.70 -2.22
C LEU A 76 9.04 7.70 -0.70
N HIS A 77 8.42 8.66 0.01
CA HIS A 77 8.56 8.83 1.46
C HIS A 77 7.72 7.83 2.28
N GLN A 78 6.76 7.14 1.65
CA GLN A 78 5.84 6.30 2.38
C GLN A 78 6.53 5.08 2.97
N TYR A 79 5.95 4.63 4.08
CA TYR A 79 6.19 3.34 4.63
C TYR A 79 5.49 2.24 3.83
N LEU A 80 6.15 1.11 3.74
CA LEU A 80 5.67 -0.17 3.25
C LEU A 80 5.65 -1.14 4.43
N PHE A 81 4.47 -1.69 4.71
CA PHE A 81 4.31 -2.71 5.72
C PHE A 81 4.76 -4.07 5.17
N GLN A 82 5.60 -4.78 5.92
CA GLN A 82 6.23 -6.04 5.58
C GLN A 82 6.09 -7.00 6.76
N ASP A 83 4.92 -7.62 6.87
CA ASP A 83 4.55 -8.55 7.95
C ASP A 83 4.62 -7.93 9.36
N ASP A 84 5.72 -8.08 10.08
CA ASP A 84 5.91 -7.48 11.41
C ASP A 84 6.80 -6.23 11.40
N GLN A 85 7.24 -5.82 10.22
CA GLN A 85 8.19 -4.73 9.98
C GLN A 85 7.63 -3.65 9.08
N THR A 86 8.27 -2.49 9.15
CA THR A 86 7.98 -1.35 8.30
C THR A 86 9.29 -0.86 7.71
N VAL A 87 9.31 -0.63 6.39
CA VAL A 87 10.46 -0.09 5.65
C VAL A 87 10.02 1.09 4.81
N TYR A 88 10.94 1.99 4.45
CA TYR A 88 10.60 3.03 3.49
C TYR A 88 10.51 2.45 2.08
N LEU A 89 9.54 2.90 1.27
CA LEU A 89 9.49 2.56 -0.16
C LEU A 89 10.77 2.97 -0.90
N SER A 90 11.45 4.03 -0.43
CA SER A 90 12.72 4.50 -0.96
C SER A 90 13.90 3.52 -0.76
N GLU A 91 13.78 2.57 0.16
CA GLU A 91 14.83 1.61 0.54
C GLU A 91 14.71 0.29 -0.22
N LEU A 92 13.53 -0.04 -0.76
CA LEU A 92 13.31 -1.29 -1.49
C LEU A 92 14.17 -1.37 -2.75
N ARG A 93 14.77 -2.52 -3.01
CA ARG A 93 15.62 -2.83 -4.18
C ARG A 93 15.20 -4.16 -4.82
N GLY A 94 15.63 -4.36 -6.07
CA GLY A 94 15.56 -5.68 -6.69
C GLY A 94 16.42 -6.68 -5.90
N GLY A 95 15.95 -7.92 -5.80
CA GLY A 95 16.55 -8.96 -4.98
C GLY A 95 16.06 -8.99 -3.53
N ASN A 96 15.27 -8.00 -3.09
CA ASN A 96 14.53 -8.11 -1.83
C ASN A 96 13.31 -9.02 -1.99
N SER A 97 12.73 -9.42 -0.86
CA SER A 97 11.40 -10.01 -0.79
C SER A 97 10.34 -8.94 -0.54
N LEU A 98 9.09 -9.27 -0.86
CA LEU A 98 7.93 -8.41 -0.66
C LEU A 98 6.76 -9.23 -0.09
N TYR A 99 6.22 -8.80 1.04
CA TYR A 99 4.90 -9.27 1.48
C TYR A 99 3.78 -8.60 0.69
N ILE A 100 2.87 -9.42 0.18
CA ILE A 100 1.66 -9.00 -0.51
C ILE A 100 0.41 -9.58 0.15
N TYR A 101 -0.69 -8.86 0.01
CA TYR A 101 -1.94 -9.04 0.75
C TYR A 101 -3.13 -9.05 -0.19
N ASN A 102 -4.16 -9.84 0.10
CA ASN A 102 -5.38 -9.93 -0.72
C ASN A 102 -6.70 -9.56 -0.02
N GLY A 103 -6.61 -8.96 1.19
CA GLY A 103 -7.77 -8.67 2.04
C GLY A 103 -7.98 -9.68 3.17
N SER A 104 -7.39 -10.87 3.08
CA SER A 104 -7.52 -11.93 4.09
C SER A 104 -6.22 -12.68 4.38
N GLU A 105 -5.41 -12.89 3.36
CA GLU A 105 -4.18 -13.68 3.42
C GLU A 105 -2.98 -12.81 3.03
N GLN A 106 -1.80 -13.27 3.43
CA GLN A 106 -0.52 -12.71 3.00
C GLN A 106 0.42 -13.80 2.47
N LYS A 107 1.28 -13.42 1.51
CA LYS A 107 2.37 -14.27 1.02
C LYS A 107 3.59 -13.41 0.66
N GLU A 108 4.75 -14.05 0.63
CA GLU A 108 6.02 -13.43 0.25
C GLU A 108 6.32 -13.70 -1.24
N VAL A 109 6.73 -12.67 -1.98
CA VAL A 109 7.12 -12.75 -3.39
C VAL A 109 8.46 -12.04 -3.65
N PRO A 110 9.28 -12.49 -4.61
CA PRO A 110 10.54 -11.84 -4.93
C PRO A 110 10.35 -10.52 -5.69
N VAL A 111 11.13 -9.50 -5.36
CA VAL A 111 11.19 -8.22 -6.09
C VAL A 111 12.22 -8.32 -7.22
N GLY A 112 11.78 -8.16 -8.46
CA GLY A 112 12.66 -8.11 -9.62
C GLY A 112 13.26 -6.73 -9.83
N ARG A 113 12.44 -5.67 -9.75
CA ARG A 113 12.87 -4.29 -10.00
C ARG A 113 12.06 -3.29 -9.18
N VAL A 114 12.72 -2.23 -8.72
CA VAL A 114 12.06 -1.03 -8.18
C VAL A 114 12.31 0.13 -9.13
N LYS A 115 11.25 0.83 -9.53
CA LYS A 115 11.30 1.98 -10.44
C LYS A 115 10.79 3.22 -9.74
N MET A 116 11.58 4.30 -9.79
CA MET A 116 11.21 5.59 -9.21
C MET A 116 11.14 6.66 -10.30
N GLU A 117 10.05 7.42 -10.35
CA GLU A 117 9.85 8.46 -11.38
C GLU A 117 8.86 9.55 -10.93
N LYS A 118 8.90 10.71 -11.58
CA LYS A 118 7.97 11.82 -11.31
C LYS A 118 6.59 11.55 -11.91
N ARG A 119 5.52 11.71 -11.12
CA ARG A 119 4.10 11.64 -11.56
C ARG A 119 3.23 12.58 -10.74
N GLU A 120 2.07 12.93 -11.27
CA GLU A 120 1.03 13.60 -10.49
C GLU A 120 0.52 12.68 -9.39
N LEU A 121 0.52 13.18 -8.16
CA LEU A 121 0.13 12.45 -6.97
C LEU A 121 -1.16 13.01 -6.36
N VAL A 122 -1.85 12.16 -5.61
CA VAL A 122 -3.03 12.47 -4.81
C VAL A 122 -2.84 11.91 -3.41
N ARG A 123 -3.13 12.72 -2.39
CA ARG A 123 -3.22 12.27 -1.00
C ARG A 123 -4.64 11.78 -0.74
N VAL A 124 -4.75 10.56 -0.25
CA VAL A 124 -5.98 9.93 0.23
C VAL A 124 -5.90 9.81 1.74
N GLU A 125 -6.97 10.18 2.43
CA GLU A 125 -7.10 10.10 3.89
C GLU A 125 -8.30 9.22 4.25
N LEU A 126 -8.12 8.35 5.25
CA LEU A 126 -9.13 7.49 5.81
C LEU A 126 -9.29 7.76 7.31
N GLU A 127 -10.49 7.52 7.81
CA GLU A 127 -10.76 7.33 9.23
C GLU A 127 -11.23 5.90 9.49
N THR A 128 -10.64 5.25 10.49
CA THR A 128 -11.03 3.91 10.94
C THR A 128 -10.80 3.77 12.43
N GLU A 129 -11.81 3.35 13.19
CA GLU A 129 -11.66 3.05 14.63
C GLU A 129 -10.98 4.19 15.44
N GLY A 130 -11.22 5.45 15.06
CA GLY A 130 -10.61 6.62 15.69
C GLY A 130 -9.16 6.91 15.28
N THR A 131 -8.63 6.17 14.30
CA THR A 131 -7.29 6.34 13.73
C THR A 131 -7.38 6.97 12.34
N HIS A 132 -6.58 8.02 12.15
CA HIS A 132 -6.37 8.65 10.86
C HIS A 132 -5.26 7.92 10.09
N ILE A 133 -5.55 7.50 8.86
CA ILE A 133 -4.59 6.85 7.96
C ILE A 133 -4.49 7.68 6.68
N SER A 134 -3.29 7.88 6.15
CA SER A 134 -3.12 8.57 4.88
C SER A 134 -2.08 7.91 3.98
N ALA A 135 -2.26 8.04 2.66
CA ALA A 135 -1.35 7.55 1.64
C ALA A 135 -1.29 8.53 0.46
N THR A 136 -0.14 8.64 -0.18
CA THR A 136 0.11 9.54 -1.32
C THR A 136 0.31 8.73 -2.60
N LEU A 137 -0.78 8.50 -3.32
CA LEU A 137 -0.81 7.61 -4.47
C LEU A 137 -0.60 8.38 -5.78
N GLN A 138 -0.21 7.68 -6.85
CA GLN A 138 -0.28 8.30 -8.17
C GLN A 138 -1.74 8.49 -8.58
N TYR A 139 -2.05 9.65 -9.14
CA TYR A 139 -3.35 9.90 -9.74
C TYR A 139 -3.44 9.31 -11.15
N ALA A 140 -3.72 8.00 -11.24
CA ALA A 140 -3.86 7.27 -12.50
C ALA A 140 -4.80 6.06 -12.36
N ASP A 141 -5.34 5.61 -13.50
CA ASP A 141 -6.12 4.38 -13.66
C ASP A 141 -5.31 3.11 -13.32
N SER A 142 -3.97 3.21 -13.43
CA SER A 142 -3.00 2.17 -13.06
C SER A 142 -2.91 1.87 -11.56
N VAL A 143 -3.54 2.68 -10.72
CA VAL A 143 -3.52 2.53 -9.27
C VAL A 143 -4.92 2.17 -8.80
N SER A 144 -5.03 1.07 -8.06
CA SER A 144 -6.31 0.60 -7.54
C SER A 144 -6.19 0.18 -6.09
N LEU A 145 -7.33 0.25 -5.40
CA LEU A 145 -7.52 -0.11 -4.00
C LEU A 145 -8.58 -1.22 -3.93
N LEU A 146 -8.64 -1.92 -2.81
CA LEU A 146 -9.69 -2.91 -2.55
C LEU A 146 -10.77 -2.29 -1.66
N ASN A 147 -12.03 -2.34 -2.09
CA ASN A 147 -13.15 -1.88 -1.26
C ASN A 147 -13.62 -3.00 -0.31
N LYS A 148 -14.49 -2.64 0.64
CA LYS A 148 -15.07 -3.57 1.62
C LYS A 148 -15.85 -4.77 1.05
N ASN A 149 -16.23 -4.73 -0.23
CA ASN A 149 -16.93 -5.80 -0.92
C ASN A 149 -15.96 -6.70 -1.71
N HIS A 150 -14.64 -6.53 -1.52
CA HIS A 150 -13.58 -7.15 -2.33
C HIS A 150 -13.62 -6.77 -3.81
N GLU A 151 -14.23 -5.63 -4.13
CA GLU A 151 -14.23 -5.07 -5.47
C GLU A 151 -13.10 -4.05 -5.60
N VAL A 152 -12.63 -3.91 -6.83
CA VAL A 152 -11.46 -3.10 -7.14
C VAL A 152 -11.92 -1.70 -7.51
N VAL A 153 -11.31 -0.70 -6.89
CA VAL A 153 -11.64 0.71 -7.11
C VAL A 153 -10.40 1.43 -7.62
N SER A 154 -10.49 2.05 -8.79
CA SER A 154 -9.40 2.89 -9.30
C SER A 154 -9.28 4.15 -8.45
N VAL A 155 -8.05 4.63 -8.24
CA VAL A 155 -7.80 5.94 -7.62
C VAL A 155 -8.47 7.08 -8.39
N LYS A 156 -8.72 6.92 -9.70
CA LYS A 156 -9.44 7.89 -10.53
C LYS A 156 -10.93 7.98 -10.20
N ASP A 157 -11.51 6.88 -9.71
CA ASP A 157 -12.95 6.74 -9.45
C ASP A 157 -13.30 6.81 -7.95
N LEU A 158 -12.28 6.84 -7.09
CA LEU A 158 -12.40 6.91 -5.64
C LEU A 158 -13.10 8.20 -5.19
N LYS A 159 -13.99 8.09 -4.20
CA LYS A 159 -14.77 9.20 -3.64
C LYS A 159 -14.74 9.20 -2.12
N GLU A 160 -14.98 10.37 -1.54
CA GLU A 160 -15.27 10.48 -0.11
C GLU A 160 -16.51 9.63 0.25
N GLY A 161 -16.44 8.91 1.36
CA GLY A 161 -17.44 7.93 1.79
C GLY A 161 -17.17 6.49 1.34
N ASP A 162 -16.29 6.27 0.37
CA ASP A 162 -15.87 4.91 -0.02
C ASP A 162 -15.20 4.21 1.16
N LYS A 163 -15.42 2.90 1.29
CA LYS A 163 -14.81 2.08 2.33
C LYS A 163 -13.77 1.17 1.72
N ILE A 164 -12.50 1.38 2.06
CA ILE A 164 -11.38 0.62 1.52
C ILE A 164 -10.62 -0.16 2.59
N PHE A 165 -10.01 -1.27 2.17
CA PHE A 165 -9.16 -2.08 3.03
C PHE A 165 -7.94 -1.29 3.52
N CYS A 166 -7.71 -1.37 4.83
CA CYS A 166 -6.56 -0.79 5.50
C CYS A 166 -6.09 -1.68 6.66
N CYS A 167 -4.92 -1.35 7.19
CA CYS A 167 -4.35 -1.93 8.41
C CYS A 167 -4.04 -0.79 9.37
N ILE A 168 -4.47 -0.92 10.63
CA ILE A 168 -4.08 -0.01 11.71
C ILE A 168 -2.77 -0.51 12.32
N ASP A 169 -1.83 0.38 12.58
CA ASP A 169 -0.57 0.06 13.27
C ASP A 169 -0.25 1.18 14.28
N GLU A 170 0.75 0.94 15.12
CA GLU A 170 1.23 1.92 16.09
C GLU A 170 2.62 2.43 15.67
N PRO A 171 2.84 3.76 15.63
CA PRO A 171 4.18 4.31 15.47
C PRO A 171 5.11 3.87 16.60
N GLY A 172 6.41 4.00 16.38
CA GLY A 172 7.43 3.61 17.37
C GLY A 172 8.36 2.51 16.87
N ARG A 173 8.35 2.16 15.59
CA ARG A 173 9.24 1.11 15.06
C ARG A 173 10.61 1.69 14.69
N HIS A 174 11.65 1.36 15.44
CA HIS A 174 13.04 1.64 15.04
C HIS A 174 13.64 0.36 14.42
N LEU A 175 14.11 0.43 13.18
CA LEU A 175 14.61 -0.73 12.41
C LEU A 175 13.59 -1.89 12.37
N GLY A 176 12.31 -1.57 12.20
CA GLY A 176 11.21 -2.54 12.13
C GLY A 176 10.75 -3.12 13.47
N LYS A 177 11.46 -2.85 14.58
CA LYS A 177 11.09 -3.34 15.92
C LYS A 177 10.33 -2.29 16.72
N LYS A 178 9.22 -2.69 17.35
CA LYS A 178 8.41 -1.83 18.21
C LYS A 178 9.23 -1.38 19.43
N ILE A 179 9.52 -0.09 19.50
CA ILE A 179 10.11 0.60 20.65
C ILE A 179 9.05 1.56 21.18
N ASN A 180 8.99 1.72 22.50
CA ASN A 180 8.11 2.69 23.12
C ASN A 180 8.80 4.06 23.06
N GLU A 181 8.61 4.81 21.98
CA GLU A 181 9.15 6.15 21.76
C GLU A 181 8.01 7.14 21.45
N GLU A 182 8.19 8.40 21.83
CA GLU A 182 7.25 9.47 21.48
C GLU A 182 7.53 9.93 20.03
N ILE A 183 6.70 9.48 19.10
CA ILE A 183 6.80 9.82 17.67
C ILE A 183 5.59 10.65 17.26
N ASN A 184 5.87 11.78 16.61
CA ASN A 184 4.85 12.65 16.01
C ASN A 184 5.06 12.72 14.49
N GLU A 185 4.06 12.26 13.73
CA GLU A 185 4.03 12.32 12.25
C GLU A 185 2.70 12.96 11.80
N TYR A 186 2.72 13.73 10.70
CA TYR A 186 1.59 14.58 10.26
C TYR A 186 1.29 14.40 8.75
#